data_AF-A0A9D1SSW7-F1
#
_entry.id   AF-A0A9D1SSW7-F1
#
_cell.length_a   1.000
_cell.length_b   1.000
_cell.length_c   1.000
_cell.angle_alpha   90.00
_cell.angle_beta   90.00
_cell.angle_gamma   90.00
#
_symmetry.space_group_name_H-M   'P 1'
#
loop_
_entity.id
_entity.type
_entity.pdbx_description
1 polymer ?
#
loop_
_entity_poly.entity_id
_entity_poly.type
_entity_poly.pdbx_seq_one_letter_code
_entity_poly.pdbx_strand_id
1 'polypeptide(L)'
;MDRTIDNRECPLYGTRYCELLHMRTCAQCPLTRPNYGITPETLRADLDLYETLLPEGGIAQLFEARTCRLCRDEASAGRRQGYAIFNMAHPEPERMERGLIFGKRRAAAGTMVPVQLAVCQRCRRRLLLLDYLPVLLPTAVGALLLWLLAGSQASGALSRAAAYLPFVLWAGGVALAYGAGKLACRALRRRFGQDMYVNVLEQPTVAGMRARGWFPVPARDGVKLVFSKSRLCSGLGTAPDGEEAPAAAQAEGIDNHAGC
;
A
#
# COMPACT_ATOMS: atom_id res chain seq x y z
N MET A 1 -14.35 -9.04 13.51
CA MET A 1 -15.11 -9.96 12.64
C MET A 1 -14.32 -11.25 12.56
N ASP A 2 -14.93 -12.33 12.98
CA ASP A 2 -14.30 -13.64 13.13
C ASP A 2 -14.21 -14.40 11.79
N ARG A 3 -13.29 -15.36 11.67
CA ARG A 3 -13.15 -16.19 10.46
C ARG A 3 -14.18 -17.31 10.51
N THR A 4 -15.04 -17.42 9.50
CA THR A 4 -16.04 -18.48 9.38
C THR A 4 -15.62 -19.46 8.28
N ILE A 5 -14.90 -20.51 8.67
CA ILE A 5 -14.49 -21.61 7.79
C ILE A 5 -15.41 -22.79 8.06
N ASP A 6 -16.33 -23.05 7.14
CA ASP A 6 -17.44 -24.00 7.30
C ASP A 6 -17.28 -25.28 6.46
N ASN A 7 -16.42 -25.26 5.44
CA ASN A 7 -16.20 -26.42 4.57
C ASN A 7 -15.21 -27.43 5.16
N ARG A 8 -15.73 -28.36 5.98
CA ARG A 8 -14.97 -29.47 6.59
C ARG A 8 -14.51 -30.55 5.60
N GLU A 9 -15.13 -30.64 4.44
CA GLU A 9 -14.78 -31.60 3.39
C GLU A 9 -13.59 -31.14 2.55
N CYS A 10 -13.15 -29.89 2.72
CA CYS A 10 -12.01 -29.34 1.99
C CYS A 10 -10.69 -30.01 2.44
N PRO A 11 -9.84 -30.51 1.53
CA PRO A 11 -8.55 -31.12 1.88
C PRO A 11 -7.54 -30.17 2.55
N LEU A 12 -7.79 -28.87 2.55
CA LEU A 12 -6.97 -27.87 3.25
C LEU A 12 -7.56 -27.45 4.60
N TYR A 13 -8.79 -27.89 4.93
CA TYR A 13 -9.45 -27.52 6.17
C TYR A 13 -8.59 -27.88 7.39
N GLY A 14 -8.42 -26.93 8.32
CA GLY A 14 -7.63 -27.13 9.53
C GLY A 14 -6.12 -27.30 9.32
N THR A 15 -5.61 -27.08 8.10
CA THR A 15 -4.17 -27.15 7.80
C THR A 15 -3.52 -25.77 7.82
N ARG A 16 -2.20 -25.72 8.01
CA ARG A 16 -1.39 -24.49 7.91
C ARG A 16 -1.62 -23.72 6.61
N TYR A 17 -1.93 -24.42 5.51
CA TYR A 17 -2.20 -23.80 4.21
C TYR A 17 -3.50 -22.97 4.21
N CYS A 18 -4.55 -23.44 4.90
CA CYS A 18 -5.79 -22.68 5.05
C CYS A 18 -5.60 -21.47 5.99
N GLU A 19 -4.73 -21.60 6.98
CA GLU A 19 -4.34 -20.50 7.86
C GLU A 19 -3.53 -19.44 7.10
N LEU A 20 -2.54 -19.85 6.31
CA LEU A 20 -1.67 -18.99 5.51
C LEU A 20 -2.44 -18.19 4.45
N LEU A 21 -3.44 -18.79 3.81
CA LEU A 21 -4.36 -18.09 2.90
C LEU A 21 -5.17 -17.00 3.63
N HIS A 22 -5.38 -17.17 4.92
CA HIS A 22 -6.04 -16.21 5.82
C HIS A 22 -7.35 -15.67 5.25
N MET A 23 -8.18 -16.53 4.65
CA MET A 23 -9.47 -16.10 4.11
C MET A 23 -10.50 -15.97 5.23
N ARG A 24 -11.46 -15.03 5.08
CA ARG A 24 -12.57 -14.89 6.05
C ARG A 24 -13.60 -15.99 5.88
N THR A 25 -13.86 -16.38 4.64
CA THR A 25 -14.86 -17.39 4.28
C THR A 25 -14.30 -18.31 3.20
N CYS A 26 -14.81 -19.55 3.12
CA CYS A 26 -14.42 -20.51 2.08
C CYS A 26 -14.73 -20.00 0.67
N ALA A 27 -15.76 -19.17 0.47
CA ALA A 27 -16.11 -18.58 -0.83
C ALA A 27 -15.01 -17.67 -1.41
N GLN A 28 -14.13 -17.11 -0.58
CA GLN A 28 -13.00 -16.29 -1.02
C GLN A 28 -11.78 -17.14 -1.42
N CYS A 29 -11.78 -18.43 -1.10
CA CYS A 29 -10.69 -19.34 -1.36
C CYS A 29 -10.51 -19.59 -2.87
N PRO A 30 -9.28 -19.60 -3.40
CA PRO A 30 -8.99 -19.96 -4.78
C PRO A 30 -9.54 -21.34 -5.19
N LEU A 31 -9.61 -22.31 -4.27
CA LEU A 31 -10.11 -23.66 -4.54
C LEU A 31 -11.62 -23.72 -4.85
N THR A 32 -12.39 -22.76 -4.34
CA THR A 32 -13.86 -22.74 -4.52
C THR A 32 -14.26 -21.96 -5.77
N ARG A 33 -13.28 -21.36 -6.50
CA ARG A 33 -13.55 -20.60 -7.72
C ARG A 33 -13.50 -21.53 -8.94
N PRO A 34 -14.64 -21.74 -9.64
CA PRO A 34 -14.77 -22.78 -10.67
C PRO A 34 -13.90 -22.59 -11.92
N ASN A 35 -13.36 -21.39 -12.17
CA ASN A 35 -12.70 -21.04 -13.43
C ASN A 35 -11.17 -21.14 -13.44
N TYR A 36 -10.53 -21.54 -12.34
CA TYR A 36 -9.06 -21.49 -12.24
C TYR A 36 -8.35 -22.84 -12.35
N GLY A 37 -9.07 -23.97 -12.33
CA GLY A 37 -8.45 -25.30 -12.46
C GLY A 37 -7.38 -25.60 -11.40
N ILE A 38 -7.43 -24.90 -10.26
CA ILE A 38 -6.48 -25.05 -9.15
C ILE A 38 -6.92 -26.25 -8.32
N THR A 39 -6.07 -27.26 -8.22
CA THR A 39 -6.29 -28.41 -7.32
C THR A 39 -5.68 -28.13 -5.95
N PRO A 40 -6.12 -28.84 -4.89
CA PRO A 40 -5.50 -28.73 -3.56
C PRO A 40 -3.99 -28.95 -3.58
N GLU A 41 -3.49 -29.87 -4.40
CA GLU A 41 -2.06 -30.19 -4.54
C GLU A 41 -1.30 -29.03 -5.18
N THR A 42 -1.82 -28.48 -6.27
CA THR A 42 -1.19 -27.30 -6.92
C THR A 42 -1.17 -26.10 -5.99
N LEU A 43 -2.21 -25.91 -5.18
CA LEU A 43 -2.26 -24.80 -4.23
C LEU A 43 -1.27 -24.97 -3.08
N ARG A 44 -1.09 -26.20 -2.57
CA ARG A 44 -0.05 -26.48 -1.57
C ARG A 44 1.34 -26.18 -2.12
N ALA A 45 1.64 -26.64 -3.34
CA ALA A 45 2.91 -26.36 -3.99
C ALA A 45 3.15 -24.85 -4.21
N ASP A 46 2.11 -24.11 -4.65
CA ASP A 46 2.17 -22.64 -4.79
C ASP A 46 2.45 -21.95 -3.45
N LEU A 47 1.85 -22.42 -2.35
CA LEU A 47 2.03 -21.86 -1.01
C LEU A 47 3.40 -22.20 -0.41
N ASP A 48 3.88 -23.43 -0.63
CA ASP A 48 5.24 -23.83 -0.24
C ASP A 48 6.27 -22.99 -1.00
N LEU A 49 6.10 -22.80 -2.30
CA LEU A 49 6.93 -21.91 -3.10
C LEU A 49 6.88 -20.47 -2.56
N TYR A 50 5.69 -19.95 -2.29
CA TYR A 50 5.52 -18.61 -1.72
C TYR A 50 6.34 -18.41 -0.44
N GLU A 51 6.31 -19.35 0.50
CA GLU A 51 7.10 -19.25 1.74
C GLU A 51 8.61 -19.23 1.46
N THR A 52 9.09 -20.01 0.49
CA THR A 52 10.53 -19.97 0.10
C THR A 52 10.94 -18.65 -0.54
N LEU A 53 10.00 -17.91 -1.13
CA LEU A 53 10.25 -16.62 -1.78
C LEU A 53 10.24 -15.44 -0.80
N LEU A 54 9.79 -15.65 0.44
CA LEU A 54 9.80 -14.61 1.46
C LEU A 54 11.19 -14.42 2.09
N PRO A 55 11.52 -13.20 2.55
CA PRO A 55 12.72 -12.97 3.35
C PRO A 55 12.64 -13.69 4.71
N GLU A 56 13.78 -13.81 5.37
CA GLU A 56 13.86 -14.36 6.73
C GLU A 56 12.96 -13.56 7.70
N GLY A 57 12.24 -14.28 8.56
CA GLY A 57 11.24 -13.70 9.46
C GLY A 57 9.95 -13.23 8.77
N GLY A 58 9.77 -13.55 7.48
CA GLY A 58 8.55 -13.27 6.74
C GLY A 58 8.20 -11.78 6.65
N ILE A 59 6.95 -11.50 6.32
CA ILE A 59 6.42 -10.14 6.18
C ILE A 59 5.47 -9.74 7.31
N ALA A 60 5.05 -10.68 8.17
CA ALA A 60 4.11 -10.39 9.24
C ALA A 60 4.71 -9.51 10.34
N GLN A 61 6.00 -9.67 10.63
CA GLN A 61 6.80 -8.75 11.44
C GLN A 61 6.67 -7.26 11.08
N LEU A 62 6.30 -6.93 9.82
CA LEU A 62 6.12 -5.55 9.38
C LEU A 62 4.83 -4.92 9.91
N PHE A 63 3.75 -5.68 9.99
CA PHE A 63 2.46 -5.18 10.48
C PHE A 63 2.23 -5.50 11.95
N GLU A 64 2.81 -6.56 12.49
CA GLU A 64 2.65 -6.92 13.90
C GLU A 64 3.37 -5.95 14.84
N ALA A 65 4.44 -5.32 14.36
CA ALA A 65 5.22 -4.35 15.10
C ALA A 65 4.38 -3.29 15.81
N ARG A 66 4.64 -3.10 17.10
CA ARG A 66 4.00 -2.05 17.91
C ARG A 66 4.58 -0.66 17.62
N THR A 67 5.74 -0.59 16.97
CA THR A 67 6.46 0.63 16.59
C THR A 67 6.48 0.80 15.07
N CYS A 68 6.80 2.01 14.62
CA CYS A 68 6.86 2.37 13.21
C CYS A 68 7.99 1.62 12.47
N ARG A 69 7.66 0.90 11.40
CA ARG A 69 8.63 0.23 10.51
C ARG A 69 9.16 1.12 9.37
N LEU A 70 8.72 2.38 9.32
CA LEU A 70 9.23 3.38 8.39
C LEU A 70 10.27 4.32 9.01
N CYS A 71 10.45 4.32 10.33
CA CYS A 71 11.59 4.99 10.95
C CYS A 71 12.86 4.19 10.67
N ARG A 72 13.98 4.86 10.38
CA ARG A 72 15.27 4.17 10.18
C ARG A 72 15.87 3.71 11.51
N ASP A 73 15.79 4.58 12.51
CA ASP A 73 16.24 4.29 13.85
C ASP A 73 15.07 3.74 14.69
N GLU A 74 15.27 2.56 15.27
CA GLU A 74 14.27 1.89 16.10
C GLU A 74 14.10 2.59 17.46
N ALA A 75 15.16 3.21 18.00
CA ALA A 75 15.10 3.89 19.29
C ALA A 75 14.20 5.13 19.25
N SER A 76 14.17 5.83 18.11
CA SER A 76 13.28 6.97 17.87
C SER A 76 11.96 6.60 17.16
N ALA A 77 11.67 5.31 17.01
CA ALA A 77 10.46 4.85 16.35
C ALA A 77 9.21 5.13 17.19
N GLY A 78 8.33 6.00 16.68
CA GLY A 78 7.04 6.26 17.32
C GLY A 78 6.12 5.03 17.33
N ARG A 79 5.17 5.01 18.26
CA ARG A 79 4.14 3.96 18.35
C ARG A 79 3.32 3.87 17.05
N ARG A 80 2.96 2.65 16.66
CA ARG A 80 2.08 2.35 15.53
C ARG A 80 0.72 3.01 15.77
N GLN A 81 0.26 3.79 14.78
CA GLN A 81 -1.08 4.41 14.76
C GLN A 81 -1.91 4.01 13.53
N GLY A 82 -1.34 3.22 12.63
CA GLY A 82 -2.00 2.72 11.43
C GLY A 82 -1.05 1.89 10.58
N TYR A 83 -1.43 1.67 9.33
CA TYR A 83 -0.71 0.84 8.37
C TYR A 83 -0.52 1.57 7.06
N ALA A 84 0.69 1.46 6.49
CA ALA A 84 0.98 1.80 5.11
C ALA A 84 0.96 0.51 4.28
N ILE A 85 0.15 0.49 3.22
CA ILE A 85 -0.17 -0.71 2.45
C ILE A 85 0.18 -0.46 1.00
N PHE A 86 0.85 -1.42 0.37
CA PHE A 86 1.07 -1.47 -1.07
C PHE A 86 1.21 -2.91 -1.54
N ASN A 87 1.11 -3.14 -2.83
CA ASN A 87 1.19 -4.48 -3.39
C ASN A 87 2.58 -4.77 -3.94
N MET A 88 3.09 -5.95 -3.62
CA MET A 88 4.23 -6.55 -4.30
C MET A 88 3.76 -7.79 -5.05
N ALA A 89 4.39 -8.04 -6.19
CA ALA A 89 4.16 -9.21 -7.01
C ALA A 89 5.46 -9.98 -7.22
N HIS A 90 5.32 -11.28 -7.45
CA HIS A 90 6.39 -12.18 -7.83
C HIS A 90 5.98 -12.88 -9.14
N PRO A 91 6.89 -13.09 -10.11
CA PRO A 91 6.57 -13.77 -11.36
C PRO A 91 6.15 -15.23 -11.15
N GLU A 92 6.64 -15.86 -10.07
CA GLU A 92 6.28 -17.23 -9.72
C GLU A 92 5.03 -17.33 -8.83
N PRO A 93 4.24 -18.41 -8.95
CA PRO A 93 4.37 -19.52 -9.91
C PRO A 93 4.03 -19.07 -11.33
N GLU A 94 4.68 -19.66 -12.34
CA GLU A 94 4.44 -19.28 -13.74
C GLU A 94 2.98 -19.56 -14.12
N ARG A 95 2.23 -18.49 -14.42
CA ARG A 95 0.85 -18.60 -14.94
C ARG A 95 0.81 -18.15 -16.38
N MET A 96 0.02 -18.86 -17.20
CA MET A 96 -0.23 -18.49 -18.58
C MET A 96 -1.53 -17.70 -18.66
N GLU A 97 -1.45 -16.43 -19.01
CA GLU A 97 -2.60 -15.59 -19.34
C GLU A 97 -3.02 -15.81 -20.79
N ARG A 98 -4.33 -15.79 -21.06
CA ARG A 98 -4.84 -15.76 -22.43
C ARG A 98 -4.57 -14.38 -23.02
N GLY A 99 -3.66 -14.30 -23.98
CA GLY A 99 -3.38 -13.06 -24.70
C GLY A 99 -4.59 -12.63 -25.52
N LEU A 100 -4.83 -11.31 -25.57
CA LEU A 100 -6.00 -10.75 -26.26
C LEU A 100 -5.96 -10.93 -27.79
N ILE A 101 -4.78 -11.20 -28.37
CA ILE A 101 -4.58 -11.22 -29.83
C ILE A 101 -3.75 -12.44 -30.30
N PHE A 102 -2.82 -12.98 -29.51
CA PHE A 102 -2.03 -14.17 -29.88
C PHE A 102 -1.62 -15.01 -28.67
N GLY A 103 -2.09 -16.27 -28.64
CA GLY A 103 -1.54 -17.33 -27.80
C GLY A 103 -1.61 -17.14 -26.28
N LYS A 104 -1.12 -18.15 -25.56
CA LYS A 104 -0.89 -18.09 -24.11
C LYS A 104 0.38 -17.24 -23.86
N ARG A 105 0.27 -16.18 -23.07
CA ARG A 105 1.41 -15.34 -22.67
C ARG A 105 1.73 -15.60 -21.20
N ARG A 106 3.02 -15.63 -20.81
CA ARG A 106 3.39 -15.69 -19.39
C ARG A 106 2.87 -14.44 -18.68
N ALA A 107 2.11 -14.64 -17.62
CA ALA A 107 1.63 -13.59 -16.73
C ALA A 107 2.83 -12.87 -16.13
N ALA A 108 2.78 -11.54 -16.07
CA ALA A 108 3.86 -10.76 -15.46
C ALA A 108 3.97 -10.99 -13.94
N ALA A 109 2.88 -11.44 -13.31
CA ALA A 109 2.80 -11.76 -11.89
C ALA A 109 2.09 -13.10 -11.69
N GLY A 110 2.77 -14.06 -11.04
CA GLY A 110 2.19 -15.33 -10.60
C GLY A 110 1.52 -15.21 -9.24
N THR A 111 2.21 -14.53 -8.30
CA THR A 111 1.74 -14.26 -6.94
C THR A 111 1.71 -12.76 -6.67
N MET A 112 0.70 -12.28 -5.96
CA MET A 112 0.63 -10.90 -5.47
C MET A 112 0.26 -10.90 -3.99
N VAL A 113 0.98 -10.10 -3.21
CA VAL A 113 0.78 -9.97 -1.76
C VAL A 113 0.71 -8.51 -1.36
N PRO A 114 -0.28 -8.12 -0.53
CA PRO A 114 -0.31 -6.81 0.09
C PRO A 114 0.73 -6.74 1.21
N VAL A 115 1.77 -5.95 1.00
CA VAL A 115 2.74 -5.63 2.06
C VAL A 115 2.17 -4.52 2.93
N GLN A 116 2.15 -4.77 4.24
CA GLN A 116 1.58 -3.87 5.23
C GLN A 116 2.64 -3.52 6.27
N LEU A 117 2.87 -2.22 6.49
CA LEU A 117 3.86 -1.74 7.45
C LEU A 117 3.19 -0.91 8.54
N ALA A 118 3.54 -1.19 9.79
CA ALA A 118 3.20 -0.36 10.92
C ALA A 118 3.77 1.06 10.73
N VAL A 119 2.91 2.09 10.83
CA VAL A 119 3.31 3.49 10.63
C VAL A 119 2.86 4.37 11.80
N CYS A 120 3.75 5.28 12.24
CA CYS A 120 3.42 6.33 13.21
C CYS A 120 2.86 7.58 12.53
N GLN A 121 2.23 8.46 13.31
CA GLN A 121 1.62 9.68 12.76
C GLN A 121 2.64 10.63 12.11
N ARG A 122 3.88 10.69 12.63
CA ARG A 122 4.96 11.53 12.07
C ARG A 122 5.34 11.08 10.66
N CYS A 123 5.64 9.80 10.47
CA CYS A 123 5.98 9.24 9.15
C CYS A 123 4.81 9.35 8.17
N ARG A 124 3.58 9.05 8.61
CA ARG A 124 2.37 9.19 7.79
C ARG A 124 2.19 10.64 7.28
N ARG A 125 2.28 11.64 8.17
CA ARG A 125 2.15 13.06 7.77
C ARG A 125 3.23 13.49 6.80
N ARG A 126 4.48 13.05 6.99
CA ARG A 126 5.60 13.38 6.10
C ARG A 126 5.43 12.78 4.71
N LEU A 127 4.98 11.54 4.60
CA LEU A 127 4.72 10.89 3.31
C LEU A 127 3.55 11.55 2.59
N LEU A 128 2.43 11.78 3.29
CA LEU A 128 1.30 12.52 2.73
C LEU A 128 1.72 13.93 2.28
N LEU A 129 2.54 14.63 3.06
CA LEU A 129 3.06 15.94 2.66
C LEU A 129 3.83 15.85 1.34
N LEU A 130 4.72 14.86 1.18
CA LEU A 130 5.50 14.71 -0.06
C LEU A 130 4.62 14.38 -1.27
N ASP A 131 3.56 13.60 -1.09
CA ASP A 131 2.63 13.23 -2.16
C ASP A 131 1.71 14.39 -2.57
N TYR A 132 1.20 15.15 -1.60
CA TYR A 132 0.21 16.20 -1.85
C TYR A 132 0.81 17.60 -2.09
N LEU A 133 1.99 17.92 -1.56
CA LEU A 133 2.61 19.24 -1.72
C LEU A 133 2.77 19.71 -3.19
N PRO A 134 3.20 18.88 -4.17
CA PRO A 134 3.38 19.35 -5.55
C PRO A 134 2.05 19.64 -6.26
N VAL A 135 0.91 19.19 -5.70
CA VAL A 135 -0.44 19.46 -6.21
C VAL A 135 -1.09 20.60 -5.42
N LEU A 136 -1.05 20.54 -4.09
CA LEU A 136 -1.71 21.53 -3.22
C LEU A 136 -1.15 22.94 -3.40
N LEU A 137 0.17 23.08 -3.53
CA LEU A 137 0.81 24.38 -3.64
C LEU A 137 0.39 25.15 -4.92
N PRO A 138 0.50 24.59 -6.14
CA PRO A 138 -0.01 25.29 -7.33
C PRO A 138 -1.52 25.48 -7.31
N THR A 139 -2.31 24.56 -6.72
CA THR A 139 -3.76 24.76 -6.62
C THR A 139 -4.13 25.93 -5.70
N ALA A 140 -3.45 26.08 -4.56
CA ALA A 140 -3.71 27.16 -3.61
C ALA A 140 -3.26 28.51 -4.18
N VAL A 141 -2.06 28.57 -4.79
CA VAL A 141 -1.56 29.78 -5.47
C VAL A 141 -2.45 30.15 -6.65
N GLY A 142 -2.88 29.17 -7.45
CA GLY A 142 -3.78 29.39 -8.58
C GLY A 142 -5.14 29.94 -8.15
N ALA A 143 -5.75 29.39 -7.09
CA ALA A 143 -7.00 29.89 -6.55
C ALA A 143 -6.86 31.31 -5.99
N LEU A 144 -5.77 31.59 -5.26
CA LEU A 144 -5.48 32.91 -4.72
C LEU A 144 -5.28 33.95 -5.83
N LEU A 145 -4.50 33.62 -6.86
CA LEU A 145 -4.27 34.51 -8.00
C LEU A 145 -5.55 34.77 -8.79
N LEU A 146 -6.39 33.75 -9.01
CA LEU A 146 -7.70 33.94 -9.64
C LEU A 146 -8.57 34.89 -8.84
N TRP A 147 -8.65 34.69 -7.52
CA TRP A 147 -9.45 35.55 -6.64
C TRP A 147 -8.95 37.00 -6.68
N LEU A 148 -7.64 37.22 -6.60
CA LEU A 148 -7.03 38.55 -6.67
C LEU A 148 -7.24 39.22 -8.04
N LEU A 149 -7.06 38.48 -9.14
CA LEU A 149 -7.21 39.01 -10.49
C LEU A 149 -8.67 39.21 -10.90
N ALA A 150 -9.61 38.46 -10.32
CA ALA A 150 -11.04 38.65 -10.57
C ALA A 150 -11.62 39.83 -9.77
N GLY A 151 -11.17 40.05 -8.53
CA GLY A 151 -11.76 41.03 -7.62
C GLY A 151 -11.09 42.42 -7.58
N SER A 152 -9.90 42.59 -8.17
CA SER A 152 -9.14 43.84 -8.05
C SER A 152 -9.36 44.81 -9.21
N GLN A 153 -9.42 46.11 -8.92
CA GLN A 153 -9.34 47.17 -9.94
C GLN A 153 -8.04 47.10 -10.78
N ALA A 154 -7.02 46.41 -10.27
CA ALA A 154 -5.76 46.16 -10.98
C ALA A 154 -5.95 45.32 -12.25
N SER A 155 -6.95 44.45 -12.31
CA SER A 155 -7.27 43.70 -13.53
C SER A 155 -7.76 44.63 -14.65
N GLY A 156 -8.52 45.67 -14.30
CA GLY A 156 -8.97 46.71 -15.22
C GLY A 156 -7.85 47.61 -15.74
N ALA A 157 -6.75 47.77 -14.98
CA ALA A 157 -5.55 48.46 -15.46
C ALA A 157 -4.71 47.54 -16.37
N LEU A 158 -4.60 46.25 -16.02
CA LEU A 158 -3.89 45.25 -16.82
C LEU A 158 -4.54 44.98 -18.17
N SER A 159 -5.87 44.82 -18.18
CA SER A 159 -6.66 44.52 -19.38
C SER A 159 -6.65 45.66 -20.39
N ARG A 160 -6.45 46.90 -19.92
CA ARG A 160 -6.23 48.08 -20.76
C ARG A 160 -4.91 48.03 -21.53
N ALA A 161 -3.87 47.42 -20.97
CA ALA A 161 -2.62 47.20 -21.69
C ALA A 161 -2.73 46.03 -22.67
N ALA A 162 -3.20 44.87 -22.19
CA ALA A 162 -3.54 43.75 -23.03
C ALA A 162 -4.60 42.87 -22.35
N ALA A 163 -5.65 42.48 -23.09
CA ALA A 163 -6.74 41.68 -22.55
C ALA A 163 -6.29 40.32 -21.97
N TYR A 164 -5.18 39.76 -22.46
CA TYR A 164 -4.66 38.45 -22.03
C TYR A 164 -3.67 38.50 -20.84
N LEU A 165 -3.23 39.69 -20.40
CA LEU A 165 -2.22 39.85 -19.36
C LEU A 165 -2.60 39.19 -18.01
N PRO A 166 -3.85 39.32 -17.51
CA PRO A 166 -4.27 38.63 -16.29
C PRO A 166 -4.14 37.11 -16.38
N PHE A 167 -4.48 36.52 -17.53
CA PHE A 167 -4.35 35.09 -17.76
C PHE A 167 -2.88 34.65 -17.76
N VAL A 168 -1.99 35.41 -18.40
CA VAL A 168 -0.55 35.12 -18.41
C VAL A 168 0.04 35.18 -17.01
N LEU A 169 -0.32 36.18 -16.19
CA LEU A 169 0.14 36.25 -14.80
C LEU A 169 -0.36 35.09 -13.95
N TRP A 170 -1.62 34.70 -14.12
CA TRP A 170 -2.17 33.53 -13.43
C TRP A 170 -1.43 32.25 -13.82
N ALA A 171 -1.33 31.97 -15.12
CA ALA A 171 -0.68 30.78 -15.63
C ALA A 171 0.81 30.73 -15.23
N GLY A 172 1.51 31.86 -15.35
CA GLY A 172 2.90 32.01 -14.92
C GLY A 172 3.09 31.79 -13.42
N GLY A 173 2.19 32.34 -12.59
CA GLY A 173 2.21 32.13 -11.15
C GLY A 173 1.98 30.68 -10.74
N VAL A 174 1.03 29.99 -11.39
CA VAL A 174 0.79 28.54 -11.18
C VAL A 174 2.01 27.72 -11.60
N ALA A 175 2.63 28.04 -12.74
CA ALA A 175 3.83 27.35 -13.21
C ALA A 175 5.02 27.55 -12.25
N LEU A 176 5.23 28.77 -11.74
CA LEU A 176 6.25 29.07 -10.74
C LEU A 176 5.98 28.32 -9.43
N ALA A 177 4.74 28.30 -8.96
CA ALA A 177 4.34 27.55 -7.78
C ALA A 177 4.59 26.05 -7.96
N TYR A 178 4.24 25.47 -9.11
CA TYR A 178 4.52 24.07 -9.40
C TYR A 178 6.03 23.76 -9.36
N GLY A 179 6.86 24.63 -9.95
CA GLY A 179 8.33 24.53 -9.88
C GLY A 179 8.85 24.59 -8.45
N ALA A 180 8.40 25.58 -7.67
CA ALA A 180 8.76 25.74 -6.26
C ALA A 180 8.33 24.52 -5.42
N GLY A 181 7.13 23.98 -5.66
CA GLY A 181 6.62 22.78 -5.00
C GLY A 181 7.49 21.55 -5.27
N LYS A 182 7.93 21.35 -6.52
CA LYS A 182 8.87 20.26 -6.85
C LYS A 182 10.22 20.41 -6.16
N LEU A 183 10.77 21.63 -6.12
CA LEU A 183 12.04 21.90 -5.42
C LEU A 183 11.91 21.66 -3.91
N ALA A 184 10.82 22.14 -3.30
CA ALA A 184 10.52 21.90 -1.90
C ALA A 184 10.37 20.40 -1.59
N CYS A 185 9.64 19.65 -2.42
CA CYS A 185 9.53 18.19 -2.30
C CYS A 185 10.90 17.50 -2.36
N ARG A 186 11.79 17.94 -3.27
CA ARG A 186 13.14 17.37 -3.38
C ARG A 186 13.97 17.63 -2.12
N ALA A 187 13.89 18.85 -1.57
CA ALA A 187 14.58 19.21 -0.33
C ALA A 187 14.03 18.44 0.88
N LEU A 188 12.70 18.38 1.03
CA LEU A 188 12.03 17.65 2.10
C LEU A 188 12.29 16.15 2.02
N ARG A 189 12.32 15.55 0.83
CA ARG A 189 12.66 14.13 0.63
C ARG A 189 14.05 13.81 1.15
N ARG A 190 15.04 14.69 0.88
CA ARG A 190 16.41 14.53 1.41
C ARG A 190 16.45 14.63 2.93
N ARG A 191 15.77 15.64 3.49
CA ARG A 191 15.71 15.86 4.94
C ARG A 191 15.01 14.70 5.65
N PHE A 192 13.87 14.25 5.16
CA PHE A 192 13.13 13.14 5.76
C PHE A 192 13.86 11.81 5.57
N GLY A 193 14.60 11.64 4.48
CA GLY A 193 15.41 10.46 4.20
C GLY A 193 16.46 10.14 5.27
N GLN A 194 16.87 11.11 6.08
CA GLN A 194 17.80 10.93 7.20
C GLN A 194 17.16 10.14 8.36
N ASP A 195 15.88 10.44 8.68
CA ASP A 195 15.17 9.82 9.82
C ASP A 195 14.34 8.59 9.42
N MET A 196 13.89 8.53 8.16
CA MET A 196 12.87 7.58 7.74
C MET A 196 13.08 7.06 6.32
N TYR A 197 12.51 5.88 6.06
CA TYR A 197 12.41 5.29 4.73
C TYR A 197 11.34 6.04 3.92
N VAL A 198 11.77 7.06 3.18
CA VAL A 198 10.89 7.79 2.25
C VAL A 198 10.53 6.91 1.05
N ASN A 199 11.48 6.11 0.59
CA ASN A 199 11.22 5.02 -0.35
C ASN A 199 11.02 3.73 0.45
N VAL A 200 9.79 3.22 0.47
CA VAL A 200 9.46 2.01 1.25
C VAL A 200 10.19 0.77 0.74
N LEU A 201 10.63 0.77 -0.52
CA LEU A 201 11.43 -0.30 -1.10
C LEU A 201 12.84 -0.44 -0.50
N GLU A 202 13.30 0.55 0.27
CA GLU A 202 14.57 0.51 1.00
C GLU A 202 14.43 -0.07 2.41
N GLN A 203 13.21 -0.30 2.89
CA GLN A 203 13.00 -0.94 4.19
C GLN A 203 13.61 -2.35 4.14
N PRO A 204 14.36 -2.81 5.17
CA PRO A 204 15.16 -4.04 5.10
C PRO A 204 14.41 -5.29 4.65
N THR A 205 13.22 -5.56 5.19
CA THR A 205 12.39 -6.70 4.83
C THR A 205 11.90 -6.60 3.39
N VAL A 206 11.42 -5.42 2.97
CA VAL A 206 10.97 -5.16 1.59
C VAL A 206 12.14 -5.23 0.59
N ALA A 207 13.32 -4.74 0.97
CA ALA A 207 14.53 -4.88 0.18
C ALA A 207 14.93 -6.35 0.05
N GLY A 208 14.77 -7.15 1.11
CA GLY A 208 14.92 -8.60 1.09
C GLY A 208 13.95 -9.28 0.12
N MET A 209 12.67 -8.88 0.11
CA MET A 209 11.71 -9.35 -0.90
C MET A 209 12.19 -9.01 -2.31
N ARG A 210 12.68 -7.78 -2.55
CA ARG A 210 13.20 -7.39 -3.86
C ARG A 210 14.41 -8.22 -4.30
N ALA A 211 15.31 -8.53 -3.37
CA ALA A 211 16.45 -9.40 -3.63
C ALA A 211 16.02 -10.81 -4.05
N ARG A 212 14.85 -11.28 -3.56
CA ARG A 212 14.23 -12.55 -3.93
C ARG A 212 13.31 -12.47 -5.15
N GLY A 213 13.36 -11.38 -5.94
CA GLY A 213 12.63 -11.27 -7.21
C GLY A 213 11.25 -10.60 -7.13
N TRP A 214 10.83 -10.10 -5.96
CA TRP A 214 9.57 -9.37 -5.82
C TRP A 214 9.67 -7.94 -6.37
N PHE A 215 8.60 -7.45 -7.00
CA PHE A 215 8.51 -6.11 -7.56
C PHE A 215 7.23 -5.39 -7.15
N PRO A 216 7.24 -4.05 -7.02
CA PRO A 216 6.06 -3.27 -6.67
C PRO A 216 5.05 -3.20 -7.83
N VAL A 217 3.76 -3.15 -7.49
CA VAL A 217 2.67 -2.94 -8.45
C VAL A 217 1.92 -1.65 -8.09
N PRO A 218 1.88 -0.63 -8.98
CA PRO A 218 2.44 -0.59 -10.34
C PRO A 218 3.98 -0.42 -10.37
N ALA A 219 4.62 -0.97 -11.41
CA ALA A 219 6.08 -0.97 -11.53
C ALA A 219 6.70 0.37 -12.03
N ARG A 220 5.91 1.26 -12.66
CA ARG A 220 6.42 2.42 -13.41
C ARG A 220 6.46 3.74 -12.62
N ASP A 221 5.52 3.96 -11.70
CA ASP A 221 5.31 5.29 -11.08
C ASP A 221 5.73 5.35 -9.60
N GLY A 222 6.56 4.40 -9.17
CA GLY A 222 6.92 4.23 -7.76
C GLY A 222 5.79 3.59 -6.95
N VAL A 223 6.05 3.38 -5.67
CA VAL A 223 5.09 2.73 -4.76
C VAL A 223 4.07 3.75 -4.28
N LYS A 224 2.81 3.60 -4.71
CA LYS A 224 1.70 4.36 -4.14
C LYS A 224 1.22 3.69 -2.85
N LEU A 225 1.42 4.37 -1.73
CA LEU A 225 1.01 3.88 -0.42
C LEU A 225 -0.46 4.22 -0.16
N VAL A 226 -1.19 3.23 0.34
CA VAL A 226 -2.53 3.42 0.91
C VAL A 226 -2.39 3.40 2.43
N PHE A 227 -2.92 4.42 3.10
CA PHE A 227 -2.89 4.48 4.56
C PHE A 227 -4.22 4.05 5.16
N SER A 228 -4.18 3.07 6.07
CA SER A 228 -5.35 2.59 6.81
C SER A 228 -5.12 2.70 8.33
N LYS A 229 -6.20 2.81 9.10
CA LYS A 229 -6.14 2.68 10.56
C LYS A 229 -6.05 1.21 11.00
N SER A 230 -6.69 0.32 10.25
CA SER A 230 -6.74 -1.12 10.49
C SER A 230 -5.88 -1.88 9.48
N ARG A 231 -5.37 -3.05 9.90
CA ARG A 231 -4.71 -3.99 8.99
C ARG A 231 -5.72 -4.66 8.08
N LEU A 232 -5.28 -5.13 6.92
CA LEU A 232 -5.98 -6.15 6.17
C LEU A 232 -5.97 -7.43 7.00
N CYS A 233 -7.17 -7.97 7.22
CA CYS A 233 -7.37 -9.20 7.98
C CYS A 233 -7.73 -10.38 7.08
N SER A 234 -7.43 -10.29 5.78
CA SER A 234 -7.76 -11.38 4.86
C SER A 234 -6.91 -11.39 3.60
N GLY A 235 -6.57 -12.60 3.16
CA GLY A 235 -5.77 -12.86 1.95
C GLY A 235 -4.33 -13.25 2.26
N LEU A 236 -3.65 -13.80 1.26
CA LEU A 236 -2.28 -14.28 1.36
C LEU A 236 -1.34 -13.16 1.85
N GLY A 237 -0.47 -13.47 2.81
CA GLY A 237 0.48 -12.51 3.40
C GLY A 237 -0.12 -11.54 4.42
N THR A 238 -1.35 -11.78 4.87
CA THR A 238 -2.00 -11.03 5.96
C THR A 238 -2.16 -11.85 7.25
N ALA A 239 -1.81 -13.14 7.20
CA ALA A 239 -1.80 -14.02 8.36
C ALA A 239 -0.72 -13.58 9.35
N PRO A 240 -1.00 -13.50 10.66
CA PRO A 240 0.04 -13.29 11.65
C PRO A 240 1.04 -14.44 11.67
N ASP A 241 2.27 -14.19 12.12
CA ASP A 241 3.23 -15.25 12.41
C ASP A 241 2.71 -16.03 13.63
N GLY A 242 2.68 -17.36 13.53
CA GLY A 242 1.96 -18.22 14.47
C GLY A 242 2.47 -18.14 15.91
N GLU A 243 1.83 -17.32 16.74
CA GLU A 243 1.80 -17.48 18.21
C GLU A 243 0.48 -17.03 18.87
N GLU A 244 -0.49 -16.55 18.10
CA GLU A 244 -1.89 -16.40 18.57
C GLU A 244 -2.82 -17.06 17.55
N ALA A 245 -2.93 -18.38 17.64
CA ALA A 245 -4.20 -19.02 17.35
C ALA A 245 -5.24 -18.37 18.30
N PRO A 246 -6.40 -17.88 17.80
CA PRO A 246 -7.43 -17.40 18.69
C PRO A 246 -7.81 -18.56 19.60
N ALA A 247 -7.57 -18.38 20.91
CA ALA A 247 -8.06 -19.29 21.93
C ALA A 247 -9.55 -19.52 21.66
N ALA A 248 -9.86 -20.71 21.17
CA ALA A 248 -11.22 -21.12 20.92
C ALA A 248 -12.01 -21.01 22.22
N ALA A 249 -13.18 -20.40 22.12
CA ALA A 249 -14.38 -20.82 22.83
C ALA A 249 -14.15 -21.30 24.27
N GLN A 250 -14.02 -20.37 25.21
CA GLN A 250 -14.33 -20.58 26.63
C GLN A 250 -14.38 -19.23 27.36
N ALA A 251 -15.54 -18.58 27.30
CA ALA A 251 -16.10 -17.75 28.38
C ALA A 251 -17.46 -17.23 27.93
N GLU A 252 -18.51 -17.85 28.46
CA GLU A 252 -19.85 -17.27 28.53
C GLU A 252 -19.81 -15.87 29.16
N GLY A 253 -20.67 -14.99 28.63
CA GLY A 253 -21.20 -13.83 29.36
C GLY A 253 -20.31 -12.58 29.38
N ILE A 254 -20.68 -11.59 28.58
CA ILE A 254 -21.21 -10.28 29.03
C ILE A 254 -21.20 -9.31 27.84
N ASP A 255 -22.32 -8.61 27.73
CA ASP A 255 -22.72 -7.65 26.72
C ASP A 255 -21.74 -6.49 26.43
N ASN A 256 -21.98 -5.92 25.25
CA ASN A 256 -21.91 -4.51 24.86
C ASN A 256 -20.72 -3.98 24.03
N HIS A 257 -21.13 -3.49 22.85
CA HIS A 257 -20.68 -2.28 22.14
C HIS A 257 -19.21 -2.11 21.73
N ALA A 258 -18.95 -2.26 20.43
CA ALA A 258 -18.48 -1.18 19.54
C ALA A 258 -18.20 -1.74 18.13
N GLY A 259 -19.06 -1.42 17.16
CA GLY A 259 -18.93 -1.83 15.77
C GLY A 259 -18.00 -0.91 14.99
N CYS A 260 -16.96 -1.52 14.41
CA CYS A 260 -16.00 -0.97 13.47
C CYS A 260 -16.62 -0.34 12.21
#